data_AF-A0A937TA90-F1
#
_entry.id   AF-A0A937TA90-F1
#
_cell.length_a   1.000
_cell.length_b   1.000
_cell.length_c   1.000
_cell.angle_alpha   90.00
_cell.angle_beta   90.00
_cell.angle_gamma   90.00
#
_symmetry.space_group_name_H-M   'P 1'
#
loop_
_entity.id
_entity.type
_entity.pdbx_description
1 polymer ?
#
loop_
_entity_poly.entity_id
_entity_poly.type
_entity_poly.pdbx_seq_one_letter_code
_entity_poly.pdbx_strand_id
1 'polypeptide(L)'
;MLWHLYDLPQLTPAAQAAFSDVENGEATLLIPAIVLAEIVFTVERRRHDIDVGEILNRITVSDNYQVLPSPAPSVNRRPAPSS
;
A
#
# COMPACT_ATOMS: atom_id res chain seq x y z
N MET A 1 -0.26 -1.25 7.64
CA MET A 1 0.54 -1.63 6.46
C MET A 1 2.02 -1.32 6.67
N LEU A 2 2.45 -0.05 6.76
CA LEU A 2 3.85 0.30 7.12
C LEU A 2 4.34 -0.53 8.32
N TRP A 3 3.60 -0.51 9.42
CA TRP A 3 3.97 -1.21 10.66
C TRP A 3 4.15 -2.72 10.51
N HIS A 4 3.34 -3.37 9.68
CA HIS A 4 3.46 -4.81 9.41
C HIS A 4 4.63 -5.12 8.49
N LEU A 5 4.81 -4.31 7.44
CA LEU A 5 5.96 -4.44 6.54
C LEU A 5 7.30 -4.13 7.22
N TYR A 6 7.28 -3.35 8.30
CA TYR A 6 8.45 -2.93 9.09
C TYR A 6 8.62 -3.66 10.42
N ASP A 7 7.78 -4.66 10.71
CA ASP A 7 7.78 -5.41 11.97
C ASP A 7 7.84 -4.48 13.22
N LEU A 8 7.11 -3.35 13.14
CA LEU A 8 7.08 -2.34 14.19
C LEU A 8 5.92 -2.63 15.16
N PRO A 9 6.12 -2.51 16.48
CA PRO A 9 5.26 -3.08 17.52
C PRO A 9 3.92 -2.34 17.76
N GLN A 10 3.40 -1.58 16.79
CA GLN A 10 2.20 -0.74 16.96
C GLN A 10 0.97 -1.23 16.20
N LEU A 11 0.87 -2.53 15.91
CA LEU A 11 -0.35 -3.10 15.37
C LEU A 11 -1.32 -3.45 16.51
N THR A 12 -2.59 -3.11 16.34
CA THR A 12 -3.63 -3.64 17.21
C THR A 12 -3.77 -5.15 16.98
N PRO A 13 -4.24 -5.94 17.97
CA PRO A 13 -4.43 -7.37 17.80
C PRO A 13 -5.32 -7.73 16.60
N ALA A 14 -6.34 -6.93 16.32
CA ALA A 14 -7.21 -7.10 15.17
C ALA A 14 -6.47 -6.87 13.84
N ALA A 15 -5.60 -5.87 13.77
CA ALA A 15 -4.79 -5.63 12.58
C ALA A 15 -3.78 -6.76 12.38
N GLN A 16 -3.17 -7.27 13.45
CA GLN A 16 -2.25 -8.41 13.39
C GLN A 16 -2.94 -9.66 12.85
N ALA A 17 -4.14 -9.99 13.36
CA ALA A 17 -4.93 -11.12 12.88
C ALA A 17 -5.25 -10.99 11.38
N ALA A 18 -5.70 -9.80 10.93
CA ALA A 18 -5.97 -9.56 9.51
C ALA A 18 -4.74 -9.74 8.63
N PHE A 19 -3.53 -9.38 9.11
CA PHE A 19 -2.29 -9.65 8.37
C PHE A 19 -1.92 -11.13 8.36
N SER A 20 -2.13 -11.85 9.47
CA SER A 20 -1.91 -13.30 9.50
C SER A 20 -2.84 -14.04 8.54
N ASP A 21 -4.10 -13.62 8.39
CA ASP A 21 -5.02 -14.20 7.40
C ASP A 21 -4.49 -14.02 5.96
N VAL A 22 -3.88 -12.87 5.67
CA VAL A 22 -3.25 -12.60 4.35
C VAL A 22 -2.01 -13.47 4.14
N GLU A 23 -1.16 -13.60 5.15
CA GLU A 23 0.06 -14.43 5.08
C GLU A 23 -0.26 -15.92 4.89
N ASN A 24 -1.37 -16.39 5.48
CA ASN A 24 -1.85 -17.75 5.33
C ASN A 24 -2.60 -18.01 4.01
N GLY A 25 -2.89 -16.97 3.22
CA GLY A 25 -3.66 -17.08 1.98
C GLY A 25 -5.18 -17.18 2.17
N GLU A 26 -5.66 -16.90 3.38
CA GLU A 26 -7.08 -16.86 3.71
C GLU A 26 -7.73 -15.50 3.38
N ALA A 27 -6.92 -14.49 3.07
CA ALA A 27 -7.36 -13.15 2.67
C ALA A 27 -6.44 -12.52 1.62
N THR A 28 -6.98 -11.55 0.88
CA THR A 28 -6.20 -10.71 -0.05
C THR A 28 -6.06 -9.30 0.52
N LEU A 29 -4.82 -8.81 0.61
CA LEU A 29 -4.54 -7.43 0.99
C LEU A 29 -4.60 -6.51 -0.24
N LEU A 30 -5.63 -5.66 -0.26
CA LEU A 30 -5.77 -4.61 -1.26
C LEU A 30 -4.96 -3.37 -0.85
N ILE A 31 -3.99 -2.99 -1.66
CA ILE A 31 -3.10 -1.86 -1.41
C ILE A 31 -3.36 -0.78 -2.45
N PRO A 32 -3.95 0.37 -2.09
CA PRO A 32 -4.02 1.51 -3.00
C PRO A 32 -2.62 2.01 -3.37
N ALA A 33 -2.38 2.30 -4.65
CA ALA A 33 -1.07 2.79 -5.12
C ALA A 33 -0.58 4.06 -4.40
N ILE A 34 -1.49 4.91 -3.92
CA ILE A 34 -1.15 6.10 -3.11
C ILE A 34 -0.45 5.72 -1.79
N VAL A 35 -0.82 4.59 -1.19
CA VAL A 35 -0.19 4.10 0.05
C VAL A 35 1.26 3.69 -0.21
N LEU A 36 1.55 3.09 -1.36
CA LEU A 36 2.94 2.79 -1.76
C LEU A 36 3.75 4.09 -1.89
N ALA A 37 3.20 5.12 -2.54
CA ALA A 37 3.86 6.41 -2.66
C ALA A 37 4.15 7.05 -1.29
N GLU A 38 3.22 6.97 -0.35
CA GLU A 38 3.43 7.44 1.04
C GLU A 38 4.52 6.65 1.76
N ILE A 39 4.59 5.33 1.53
CA ILE A 39 5.65 4.48 2.11
C ILE A 39 7.02 4.93 1.60
N VAL A 40 7.20 5.03 0.28
CA VAL A 40 8.46 5.49 -0.34
C VAL A 40 8.87 6.84 0.24
N PHE A 41 7.95 7.81 0.20
CA PHE A 41 8.21 9.17 0.65
C PHE A 41 8.55 9.25 2.15
N THR A 42 7.90 8.42 2.97
CA THR A 42 8.15 8.38 4.43
C THR A 42 9.52 7.80 4.73
N VAL A 43 9.92 6.73 4.03
CA VAL A 43 11.21 6.08 4.23
C VAL A 43 12.35 6.99 3.78
N GLU A 44 12.27 7.51 2.55
CA GLU A 44 13.27 8.43 1.98
C GLU A 44 13.52 9.65 2.89
N ARG A 45 12.49 10.12 3.60
CA ARG A 45 12.61 11.29 4.50
C ARG A 45 13.05 10.97 5.92
N ARG A 46 12.88 9.74 6.43
CA ARG A 46 12.99 9.48 7.89
C ARG A 46 13.87 8.32 8.30
N ARG A 47 14.19 7.35 7.44
CA ARG A 47 14.96 6.16 7.83
C ARG A 47 15.80 5.61 6.68
N HIS A 48 17.13 5.70 6.83
CA HIS A 48 18.09 5.16 5.86
C HIS A 48 18.26 3.63 5.93
N ASP A 49 17.74 2.98 6.97
CA ASP A 49 17.97 1.56 7.25
C ASP A 49 16.85 0.63 6.74
N ILE A 50 16.00 1.16 5.87
CA ILE A 50 14.85 0.44 5.32
C ILE A 50 15.06 0.28 3.81
N ASP A 51 15.07 -0.97 3.35
CA ASP A 51 15.07 -1.29 1.92
C ASP A 51 13.64 -1.31 1.35
N VAL A 52 13.27 -0.20 0.74
CA VAL A 52 11.99 -0.06 0.03
C VAL A 52 11.86 -1.07 -1.11
N GLY A 53 12.97 -1.39 -1.78
CA GLY A 53 13.01 -2.33 -2.90
C GLY A 53 12.64 -3.74 -2.46
N GLU A 54 13.16 -4.20 -1.31
CA GLU A 54 12.81 -5.50 -0.74
C GLU A 54 11.31 -5.61 -0.43
N ILE A 55 10.72 -4.53 0.08
CA ILE A 55 9.29 -4.50 0.42
C ILE A 55 8.41 -4.54 -0.82
N LEU A 56 8.74 -3.72 -1.83
CA LEU A 56 8.04 -3.75 -3.10
C LEU A 56 8.15 -5.12 -3.77
N ASN A 57 9.32 -5.78 -3.65
CA ASN A 57 9.52 -7.14 -4.14
C ASN A 57 8.62 -8.15 -3.39
N ARG A 58 8.54 -8.08 -2.05
CA ARG A 58 7.63 -8.95 -1.27
C ARG A 58 6.17 -8.76 -1.68
N ILE A 59 5.73 -7.52 -1.91
CA ILE A 59 4.36 -7.21 -2.35
C ILE A 59 4.08 -7.74 -3.77
N THR A 60 5.06 -7.67 -4.68
CA THR A 60 4.87 -8.07 -6.08
C THR A 60 4.99 -9.57 -6.32
N VAL A 61 5.76 -10.29 -5.50
CA VAL A 61 5.94 -11.74 -5.59
C VAL A 61 4.84 -12.52 -4.88
N SER A 62 4.13 -11.90 -3.95
CA SER A 62 3.11 -12.58 -3.15
C SER A 62 1.75 -12.56 -3.83
N ASP A 63 1.12 -13.73 -3.99
CA ASP A 63 -0.19 -13.87 -4.65
C ASP A 63 -1.35 -13.22 -3.87
N ASN A 64 -1.16 -13.00 -2.57
CA ASN A 64 -2.19 -12.47 -1.67
C ASN A 64 -2.16 -10.94 -1.52
N TYR A 65 -1.30 -10.26 -2.29
CA TYR A 65 -1.20 -8.80 -2.27
C TYR A 65 -1.60 -8.26 -3.63
N GLN A 66 -2.55 -7.33 -3.63
CA GLN A 66 -3.03 -6.72 -4.88
C GLN A 66 -2.91 -5.20 -4.79
N VAL A 67 -2.08 -4.64 -5.67
CA VAL A 67 -1.97 -3.18 -5.80
C VAL A 67 -3.12 -2.67 -6.65
N LEU A 68 -3.96 -1.83 -6.04
CA LEU A 68 -5.04 -1.16 -6.74
C LEU A 68 -4.54 0.15 -7.36
N PRO A 69 -4.83 0.41 -8.64
CA PRO A 69 -4.51 1.70 -9.23
C PRO A 69 -5.24 2.80 -8.47
N SER A 70 -4.53 3.89 -8.18
CA SER A 70 -5.20 5.10 -7.71
C SER A 70 -6.11 5.60 -8.84
N PRO A 71 -7.40 5.90 -8.59
CA PRO A 71 -8.19 6.57 -9.60
C PRO A 71 -7.47 7.86 -10.00
N ALA A 72 -7.27 8.04 -11.31
CA ALA A 72 -6.81 9.31 -11.84
C ALA A 72 -7.81 10.40 -11.39
N PRO A 73 -7.37 11.63 -11.10
CA PRO A 73 -8.30 12.71 -10.81
C PRO A 73 -9.25 12.83 -12.00
N SER A 74 -10.55 12.59 -11.77
CA SER A 74 -11.58 12.73 -12.78
C SER A 74 -11.54 14.16 -13.31
N VAL A 75 -10.87 14.39 -14.44
CA VAL A 75 -10.85 15.69 -15.09
C VAL A 75 -12.26 15.90 -15.65
N ASN A 76 -13.08 16.63 -14.89
CA ASN A 76 -14.42 16.98 -15.31
C ASN A 76 -14.29 18.00 -16.44
N ARG A 77 -14.22 17.53 -17.69
CA ARG A 77 -14.34 18.41 -18.85
C ARG A 77 -15.76 18.95 -18.86
N ARG A 78 -15.95 20.18 -18.34
CA ARG A 78 -17.21 20.90 -18.56
C ARG A 78 -17.43 20.98 -20.08
N PRO A 79 -18.62 20.62 -20.59
CA PRO A 79 -18.92 20.89 -21.99
C PRO A 79 -18.80 22.40 -22.23
N ALA A 80 -18.16 22.78 -23.34
CA ALA A 80 -18.05 24.17 -23.75
C ALA A 80 -19.45 24.79 -23.88
N PRO A 81 -19.66 26.05 -23.49
CA PRO A 81 -20.94 26.70 -23.66
C PRO A 81 -21.28 26.76 -25.15
N SER A 82 -22.41 26.18 -25.53
CA SER A 82 -23.00 26.33 -26.86
C SER A 82 -23.29 27.82 -27.10
N SER A 83 -22.71 28.34 -28.19
CA SER A 83 -22.90 29.72 -28.67
C SER A 83 -24.31 29.96 -29.21
#